data_AF-A0A231VEM0-F1
#
_entry.id   AF-A0A231VEM0-F1
#
_cell.length_a   1.000
_cell.length_b   1.000
_cell.length_c   1.000
_cell.angle_alpha   90.00
_cell.angle_beta   90.00
_cell.angle_gamma   90.00
#
_symmetry.space_group_name_H-M   'P 1'
#
loop_
_entity.id
_entity.type
_entity.pdbx_description
1 polymer ?
#
loop_
_entity_poly.entity_id
_entity_poly.type
_entity_poly.pdbx_seq_one_letter_code
_entity_poly.pdbx_strand_id
1 'polypeptide(L)' 'MTNSEIASTTYTISSSTIPEWAPNTYYKIGDLVTYNGITYKCIQAHTSLVGWEPPNVPALWQV' A
#
# COMPACT_ATOMS: atom_id res chain seq x y z
N MET A 1 -4.44 28.86 -7.73
CA MET A 1 -4.86 27.64 -7.02
C MET A 1 -5.32 26.68 -8.08
N THR A 2 -4.58 25.58 -8.29
CA THR A 2 -4.99 24.30 -8.92
C THR A 2 -3.73 23.68 -9.51
N ASN A 3 -2.91 23.09 -8.64
CA ASN A 3 -1.98 22.05 -9.07
C ASN A 3 -2.79 20.76 -9.06
N SER A 4 -3.10 20.24 -10.24
CA SER A 4 -2.26 19.26 -10.95
C SER A 4 -2.78 17.87 -10.59
N GLU A 5 -3.75 17.44 -11.39
CA GLU A 5 -3.83 16.12 -12.00
C GLU A 5 -3.23 14.98 -11.17
N ILE A 6 -4.11 14.34 -10.40
CA ILE A 6 -3.91 13.01 -9.81
C ILE A 6 -3.82 11.95 -10.91
N ALA A 7 -2.72 11.94 -11.63
CA ALA A 7 -2.24 10.79 -12.38
C ALA A 7 -1.04 10.25 -11.62
N SER A 8 -1.20 9.16 -10.87
CA SER A 8 -0.08 8.59 -10.13
C SER A 8 -0.03 7.08 -10.28
N THR A 9 0.33 6.67 -11.50
CA THR A 9 1.15 5.48 -11.71
C THR A 9 2.63 5.90 -11.74
N THR A 10 3.18 6.33 -10.61
CA THR A 10 4.61 6.69 -10.55
C THR A 10 5.20 6.37 -9.18
N TYR A 11 6.05 5.34 -9.14
CA TYR A 11 7.03 5.12 -8.06
C TYR A 11 8.01 6.31 -8.05
N THR A 12 7.86 7.24 -7.12
CA THR A 12 8.82 8.31 -6.87
C THR A 12 9.10 8.44 -5.37
N ILE A 13 10.32 8.08 -4.99
CA ILE A 13 10.84 8.12 -3.62
C ILE A 13 11.21 9.58 -3.33
N SER A 14 10.38 10.31 -2.58
CA SER A 14 10.71 11.59 -1.93
C SER A 14 9.57 12.00 -1.01
N SER A 15 9.82 12.01 0.31
CA SER A 15 8.93 12.45 1.41
C SER A 15 7.74 11.55 1.81
N SER A 16 8.06 10.48 2.56
CA SER A 16 7.31 9.95 3.72
C SER A 16 5.78 9.78 3.66
N THR A 17 5.16 9.64 2.49
CA THR A 17 3.73 9.35 2.39
C THR A 17 3.56 7.89 2.00
N ILE A 18 3.18 7.07 2.98
CA ILE A 18 2.91 5.66 2.78
C ILE A 18 1.64 5.55 1.92
N PRO A 19 1.70 4.92 0.74
CA PRO A 19 0.54 4.86 -0.16
C PRO A 19 -0.60 4.09 0.50
N GLU A 20 -1.84 4.46 0.21
CA GLU A 20 -2.99 3.68 0.69
C GLU A 20 -3.00 2.28 0.05
N TRP A 21 -3.51 1.29 0.79
CA TRP A 21 -3.64 -0.07 0.28
C TRP A 21 -4.55 -0.09 -0.96
N ALA A 22 -4.11 -0.79 -2.01
CA ALA A 22 -4.86 -0.94 -3.24
C ALA A 22 -4.94 -2.42 -3.66
N PRO A 23 -6.10 -2.89 -4.16
CA PRO A 23 -6.22 -4.21 -4.75
C PRO A 23 -5.51 -4.28 -6.10
N ASN A 24 -5.18 -5.49 -6.54
CA ASN A 24 -4.43 -5.77 -7.77
C ASN A 24 -3.06 -5.10 -7.83
N THR A 25 -2.48 -4.77 -6.67
CA THR A 25 -1.16 -4.15 -6.57
C THR A 25 -0.17 -5.18 -6.05
N TYR A 26 0.97 -5.31 -6.73
CA TYR A 26 2.05 -6.17 -6.27
C TYR A 26 2.84 -5.48 -5.16
N TYR A 27 2.92 -6.13 -4.00
CA TYR A 27 3.69 -5.66 -2.86
C TYR A 27 4.84 -6.62 -2.59
N LYS A 28 6.05 -6.08 -2.43
CA LYS A 28 7.21 -6.87 -1.99
C LYS A 28 7.32 -6.83 -0.46
N ILE A 29 8.05 -7.79 0.08
CA ILE A 29 8.41 -7.81 1.50
C ILE A 29 9.08 -6.48 1.87
N GLY A 30 8.55 -5.83 2.90
CA GLY A 30 9.01 -4.53 3.38
C GLY A 30 8.29 -3.31 2.79
N ASP A 31 7.39 -3.47 1.81
CA ASP A 31 6.51 -2.36 1.41
C ASP A 31 5.59 -1.97 2.55
N LEU A 32 5.33 -0.67 2.64
CA LEU A 32 4.41 -0.08 3.62
C LEU A 32 3.17 0.42 2.88
N VAL A 33 2.00 0.14 3.43
CA VAL A 33 0.71 0.64 2.94
C VAL A 33 -0.10 1.20 4.10
N THR A 34 -0.99 2.14 3.82
CA THR A 34 -1.89 2.69 4.83
C THR A 34 -3.30 2.18 4.58
N TYR A 35 -3.96 1.60 5.58
CA TYR A 35 -5.37 1.20 5.50
C TYR A 35 -6.10 1.67 6.75
N ASN A 36 -7.20 2.41 6.56
CA ASN A 36 -8.02 2.94 7.65
C ASN A 36 -7.21 3.75 8.69
N GLY A 37 -6.17 4.48 8.25
CA GLY A 37 -5.28 5.26 9.12
C GLY A 37 -4.20 4.46 9.86
N ILE A 38 -4.12 3.15 9.63
CA ILE A 38 -3.08 2.27 10.18
C ILE A 38 -2.06 1.95 9.09
N THR A 39 -0.78 2.02 9.43
CA THR A 39 0.29 1.58 8.55
C THR A 39 0.48 0.07 8.68
N TYR A 40 0.57 -0.61 7.55
CA TYR A 40 0.84 -2.04 7.46
C TYR A 40 2.07 -2.28 6.60
N LYS A 41 2.92 -3.17 7.07
CA LYS A 41 4.11 -3.66 6.39
C LYS A 41 3.83 -5.00 5.75
N CYS A 42 4.08 -5.11 4.47
CA CYS A 42 4.05 -6.38 3.76
C CYS A 42 5.19 -7.28 4.26
N ILE A 43 4.87 -8.47 4.78
CA ILE A 43 5.88 -9.43 5.27
C ILE A 43 6.13 -10.57 4.29
N GLN A 44 5.25 -10.75 3.30
CA GLN A 44 5.39 -11.75 2.25
C GLN A 44 5.08 -11.11 0.90
N ALA A 45 5.97 -11.29 -0.10
CA ALA A 45 5.73 -10.74 -1.42
C ALA A 45 4.50 -11.40 -2.07
N HIS A 46 3.49 -10.60 -2.38
CA HIS A 46 2.23 -11.07 -2.95
C HIS A 46 1.56 -9.97 -3.76
N THR A 47 0.64 -10.36 -4.63
CA THR A 47 -0.28 -9.42 -5.28
C THR A 47 -1.51 -9.27 -4.40
N SER A 48 -1.75 -8.07 -3.90
CA SER A 48 -2.96 -7.76 -3.14
C SER A 48 -4.18 -7.95 -4.03
N LEU A 49 -5.27 -8.48 -3.48
CA LEU A 49 -6.54 -8.72 -4.17
C LEU A 49 -7.68 -8.12 -3.33
N VAL A 50 -8.84 -7.90 -3.95
CA VAL A 50 -10.04 -7.48 -3.20
C VAL A 50 -10.37 -8.55 -2.15
N GLY A 51 -10.47 -8.15 -0.89
CA GLY A 51 -10.66 -9.04 0.27
C GLY A 51 -9.36 -9.46 0.97
N TRP A 52 -8.18 -9.16 0.40
CA TRP A 52 -6.87 -9.32 1.05
C TRP A 52 -6.41 -8.02 1.70
N GLU A 53 -7.35 -7.39 2.39
CA GLU A 53 -7.08 -6.19 3.16
C GLU A 53 -6.14 -6.54 4.32
N PRO A 54 -5.23 -5.64 4.72
CA PRO A 54 -4.30 -5.90 5.81
C PRO A 54 -4.93 -6.47 7.10
N PRO A 55 -6.13 -6.04 7.55
CA PRO A 55 -6.80 -6.65 8.70
C PRO A 55 -7.31 -8.09 8.46
N ASN A 56 -7.62 -8.48 7.22
CA ASN A 56 -8.16 -9.81 6.91
C ASN A 56 -7.06 -10.87 6.80
N VAL A 57 -5.84 -10.47 6.43
CA VAL A 57 -4.72 -11.37 6.13
C VAL A 57 -3.47 -11.01 6.95
N PRO A 58 -3.48 -11.22 8.28
CA PRO A 58 -2.33 -10.95 9.16
C PRO A 58 -1.10 -11.84 8.85
N ALA A 59 -1.26 -12.88 8.03
CA ALA A 59 -0.16 -13.71 7.55
C ALA A 59 0.67 -13.01 6.45
N LEU A 60 0.10 -12.01 5.76
CA LEU A 60 0.74 -11.28 4.66
C LEU A 60 1.16 -9.87 5.07
N TRP A 61 0.49 -9.31 6.09
CA TRP A 61 0.67 -7.94 6.57
C TRP A 61 0.93 -7.90 8.07
N GLN A 62 1.83 -7.01 8.48
CA GLN A 62 2.19 -6.75 9.87
C GLN A 62 1.95 -5.27 10.19
N VAL A 63 1.42 -4.97 11.38
CA VAL A 63 1.27 -3.58 11.87
C VAL A 63 2.61 -3.03 12.34
#